data_AF-A0A925YUY4-F1
#
_entry.id   AF-A0A925YUY4-F1
#
_cell.length_a   1.000
_cell.length_b   1.000
_cell.length_c   1.000
_cell.angle_alpha   90.00
_cell.angle_beta   90.00
_cell.angle_gamma   90.00
#
_symmetry.space_group_name_H-M   'P 1'
#
loop_
_entity.id
_entity.type
_entity.pdbx_description
1 polymer ?
#
loop_
_entity_poly.entity_id
_entity_poly.type
_entity_poly.pdbx_seq_one_letter_code
_entity_poly.pdbx_strand_id
1 'polypeptide(L)'
;MLAPVAMGLLTQARQASVFRCNERTGKRWLGAYLAAQPGPVPLIFENATELSGSLVPWARRERVKVVLTADVVHAAAFRRAGLRVAYLNQHEVPPGSAHIALDAEPIGAESVRMLHHLLSRREFGVPDLPKVTGLRGRWVEAF
;
A
#
# COMPACT_ATOMS: atom_id res chain seq x y z
N MET A 1 15.39 18.77 -8.99
CA MET A 1 13.95 19.08 -9.12
C MET A 1 13.20 17.75 -9.10
N LEU A 2 12.66 17.34 -7.95
CA LEU A 2 12.00 16.04 -7.76
C LEU A 2 10.59 16.09 -8.34
N ALA A 3 10.26 15.14 -9.23
CA ALA A 3 8.91 15.05 -9.80
C ALA A 3 7.91 14.57 -8.72
N PRO A 4 6.68 15.10 -8.68
CA PRO A 4 5.68 14.67 -7.72
C PRO A 4 5.25 13.22 -7.99
N VAL A 5 5.44 12.34 -7.00
CA VAL A 5 4.96 10.96 -7.00
C VAL A 5 3.56 10.95 -6.39
N ALA A 6 2.56 10.57 -7.18
CA ALA A 6 1.18 10.40 -6.70
C ALA A 6 1.00 9.00 -6.11
N MET A 7 0.75 8.94 -4.80
CA MET A 7 0.33 7.71 -4.10
C MET A 7 -1.20 7.64 -4.11
N GLY A 8 -1.77 6.89 -5.04
CA GLY A 8 -3.19 6.57 -5.04
C GLY A 8 -3.43 5.35 -4.16
N LEU A 9 -3.81 5.56 -2.89
CA LEU A 9 -4.19 4.49 -1.97
C LEU A 9 -5.71 4.41 -1.86
N LEU A 10 -6.31 3.45 -2.55
CA LEU A 10 -7.68 3.02 -2.26
C LEU A 10 -7.73 1.54 -1.86
N THR A 11 -8.29 1.34 -0.67
CA THR A 11 -9.12 0.20 -0.28
C THR A 11 -8.56 -1.22 -0.34
N GLN A 12 -7.27 -1.42 -0.06
CA GLN A 12 -6.76 -2.69 0.50
C GLN A 12 -5.78 -2.52 1.66
N ALA A 13 -5.85 -1.41 2.40
CA ALA A 13 -5.04 -1.19 3.61
C ALA A 13 -5.47 -2.05 4.83
N ARG A 14 -5.93 -3.29 4.61
CA ARG A 14 -5.99 -4.32 5.66
C ARG A 14 -4.72 -5.17 5.72
N GLN A 15 -3.84 -5.11 4.72
CA GLN A 15 -2.57 -5.83 4.76
C GLN A 15 -1.42 -4.94 4.28
N ALA A 16 -0.34 -4.91 5.06
CA ALA A 16 0.96 -4.31 4.76
C ALA A 16 1.07 -2.77 4.79
N SER A 17 0.72 -2.15 5.92
CA SER A 17 1.42 -0.97 6.48
C SER A 17 1.00 -0.85 7.94
N VAL A 18 1.90 -1.09 8.90
CA VAL A 18 1.59 -0.90 10.33
C VAL A 18 1.59 0.60 10.63
N PHE A 19 0.56 1.31 10.17
CA PHE A 19 0.17 2.56 10.82
C PHE A 19 -0.54 2.16 12.10
N ARG A 20 0.07 2.40 13.26
CA ARG A 20 -0.60 2.16 14.53
C ARG A 20 -1.88 2.97 14.54
N CYS A 21 -2.99 2.26 14.66
CA CYS A 21 -4.33 2.82 14.82
C CYS A 21 -4.33 3.63 16.12
N ASN A 22 -4.11 4.95 16.03
CA ASN A 22 -3.96 5.81 17.20
C ASN A 22 -5.36 6.27 17.66
N GLU A 23 -5.64 6.21 18.96
CA GLU A 23 -6.92 6.68 19.52
C GLU A 23 -7.14 8.18 19.22
N ARG A 24 -6.05 8.97 19.17
CA ARG A 24 -6.10 10.39 18.78
C ARG A 24 -6.56 10.63 17.35
N THR A 25 -6.49 9.64 16.46
CA THR A 25 -6.92 9.74 15.06
C THR A 25 -8.24 9.01 14.81
N GLY A 26 -9.00 8.68 15.86
CA GLY A 26 -10.32 8.04 15.77
C GLY A 26 -10.27 6.66 15.12
N LYS A 27 -9.16 5.92 15.28
CA LYS A 27 -8.92 4.63 14.64
C LYS A 27 -8.91 4.66 13.10
N ARG A 28 -8.73 5.84 12.49
CA ARG A 28 -8.63 5.98 11.02
C ARG A 28 -7.16 5.90 10.62
N TRP A 29 -6.83 4.91 9.77
CA TRP A 29 -5.49 4.73 9.17
C TRP A 29 -5.01 6.03 8.49
N LEU A 30 -5.95 6.77 7.91
CA LEU A 30 -5.74 8.03 7.23
C LEU A 30 -5.14 9.11 8.13
N GLY A 31 -5.61 9.23 9.38
CA GLY A 31 -5.08 10.25 10.31
C GLY A 31 -3.65 9.94 10.76
N ALA A 32 -3.32 8.66 10.95
CA ALA A 32 -1.96 8.24 11.27
C ALA A 32 -1.01 8.44 10.07
N TYR A 33 -1.49 8.20 8.84
CA TYR A 33 -0.75 8.47 7.62
C TYR A 33 -0.46 9.96 7.42
N LEU A 34 -1.47 10.82 7.60
CA LEU A 34 -1.33 12.27 7.49
C LEU A 34 -0.36 12.86 8.53
N ALA A 35 -0.40 12.35 9.77
CA ALA A 35 0.51 12.79 10.83
C ALA A 35 1.98 12.36 10.57
N ALA A 36 2.20 11.31 9.78
CA ALA A 36 3.52 10.77 9.47
C ALA A 36 4.16 11.36 8.21
N GLN A 37 3.44 12.19 7.43
CA GLN A 37 3.95 12.76 6.19
C GLN A 37 4.63 14.11 6.43
N PRO A 38 5.96 14.24 6.22
CA PRO A 38 6.60 15.55 6.14
C PRO A 38 6.33 16.14 4.75
N GLY A 39 5.34 17.02 4.63
CA GLY A 39 5.05 17.70 3.36
C GLY A 39 3.58 18.09 3.15
N PRO A 40 3.24 18.56 1.94
CA PRO A 40 1.86 18.90 1.60
C PRO A 40 0.95 17.68 1.74
N VAL A 41 -0.23 17.92 2.30
CA VAL A 41 -1.27 16.91 2.53
C VAL A 41 -1.64 16.27 1.18
N PRO A 42 -1.55 14.93 1.05
CA PRO A 42 -1.91 14.24 -0.18
C PRO A 42 -3.40 14.40 -0.47
N LEU A 43 -3.76 14.34 -1.75
CA LEU A 43 -5.17 14.31 -2.14
C LEU A 43 -5.80 13.00 -1.68
N ILE A 44 -6.90 13.12 -0.96
CA ILE A 44 -7.65 11.99 -0.41
C ILE A 44 -9.01 11.96 -1.09
N PHE A 45 -9.36 10.79 -1.62
CA PHE A 45 -10.70 10.50 -2.09
C PHE A 45 -11.33 9.53 -1.10
N GLU A 46 -12.48 9.89 -0.52
CA GLU A 46 -13.12 9.08 0.53
C GLU A 46 -13.91 7.89 -0.03
N ASN A 47 -14.16 7.89 -1.34
CA ASN A 47 -15.06 7.00 -2.06
C ASN A 47 -14.52 6.68 -3.46
N ALA A 48 -14.48 5.39 -3.81
CA ALA A 48 -13.90 4.89 -5.07
C ALA A 48 -14.61 5.42 -6.34
N THR A 49 -15.89 5.77 -6.21
CA THR A 49 -16.71 6.35 -7.28
C THR A 49 -16.26 7.75 -7.71
N GLU A 50 -15.82 8.59 -6.77
CA GLU A 50 -15.27 9.92 -7.09
C GLU A 50 -13.91 9.82 -7.79
N LEU A 51 -13.16 8.76 -7.48
CA LEU A 51 -11.84 8.48 -8.02
C LEU A 51 -11.88 8.28 -9.54
N SER A 52 -12.85 7.52 -10.05
CA SER A 52 -12.84 7.08 -11.44
C SER A 52 -12.98 8.24 -12.44
N GLY A 53 -13.72 9.29 -12.08
CA GLY A 53 -13.93 10.47 -12.92
C GLY A 53 -12.94 11.62 -12.68
N SER A 54 -12.46 11.79 -11.44
CA SER A 54 -11.74 13.00 -11.03
C SER A 54 -10.22 12.86 -11.03
N LEU A 55 -9.74 11.61 -10.99
CA LEU A 55 -8.33 11.30 -10.75
C LEU A 55 -7.43 11.52 -11.98
N VAL A 56 -7.93 11.25 -13.18
CA VAL A 56 -7.20 11.52 -14.42
C VAL A 56 -7.07 13.04 -14.69
N PRO A 57 -8.15 13.84 -14.59
CA PRO A 57 -8.04 15.30 -14.66
C PRO A 57 -7.08 15.88 -13.62
N TRP A 58 -7.15 15.39 -12.39
CA TRP A 58 -6.20 15.77 -11.33
C TRP A 58 -4.76 15.43 -11.71
N ALA A 59 -4.49 14.19 -12.11
CA ALA A 59 -3.15 13.74 -12.47
C ALA A 59 -2.55 14.58 -13.61
N ARG A 60 -3.38 14.98 -14.59
CA ARG A 60 -2.98 15.87 -15.67
C ARG A 60 -2.64 17.28 -15.17
N ARG A 61 -3.49 17.86 -14.32
CA ARG A 61 -3.28 19.19 -13.72
C ARG A 61 -1.97 19.24 -12.94
N GLU A 62 -1.72 18.23 -12.12
CA GLU A 62 -0.51 18.11 -11.30
C GLU A 62 0.70 17.59 -12.08
N ARG A 63 0.55 17.34 -13.40
CA ARG A 63 1.61 16.81 -14.29
C ARG A 63 2.26 15.54 -13.74
N VAL A 64 1.47 14.69 -13.10
CA VAL A 64 1.91 13.38 -12.62
C VAL A 64 2.42 12.57 -13.82
N LYS A 65 3.59 11.94 -13.66
CA LYS A 65 4.20 11.12 -14.72
C LYS A 65 4.24 9.64 -14.37
N VAL A 66 4.11 9.32 -13.08
CA VAL A 66 4.25 7.97 -12.52
C VAL A 66 3.24 7.84 -11.38
N VAL A 67 2.56 6.70 -11.36
CA VAL A 67 1.65 6.31 -10.28
C VAL A 67 2.18 5.02 -9.64
N LEU A 68 2.22 5.02 -8.32
CA LEU A 68 2.43 3.81 -7.52
C LEU A 68 1.08 3.40 -6.93
N THR A 69 0.64 2.17 -7.18
CA THR A 69 -0.69 1.69 -6.77
C THR A 69 -0.66 0.27 -6.23
N ALA A 70 -1.52 -0.04 -5.27
CA ALA A 70 -1.82 -1.42 -4.87
C ALA A 70 -3.08 -1.96 -5.57
N ASP A 71 -3.80 -1.10 -6.29
CA ASP A 71 -5.12 -1.37 -6.86
C ASP A 71 -5.03 -1.48 -8.39
N VAL A 72 -5.38 -2.65 -8.90
CA VAL A 72 -5.35 -3.01 -10.32
C VAL A 72 -6.51 -2.38 -11.10
N VAL A 73 -7.65 -2.15 -10.46
CA VAL A 73 -8.86 -1.57 -11.10
C VAL A 73 -8.55 -0.15 -11.59
N HIS A 74 -7.96 0.66 -10.72
CA HIS A 74 -7.61 2.04 -11.06
C HIS A 74 -6.34 2.14 -11.92
N ALA A 75 -5.44 1.15 -11.86
CA ALA A 75 -4.25 1.10 -12.70
C ALA A 75 -4.58 1.14 -14.20
N ALA A 76 -5.65 0.47 -14.62
CA ALA A 76 -6.09 0.49 -16.02
C ALA A 76 -6.49 1.90 -16.49
N ALA A 77 -7.18 2.66 -15.65
CA ALA A 77 -7.57 4.04 -15.96
C ALA A 77 -6.35 4.96 -16.11
N PHE A 78 -5.36 4.82 -15.22
CA PHE A 78 -4.11 5.58 -15.30
C PHE A 78 -3.31 5.28 -16.57
N ARG A 79 -3.22 4.00 -16.95
CA ARG A 79 -2.56 3.59 -18.19
C ARG A 79 -3.24 4.17 -19.43
N ARG A 80 -4.58 4.10 -19.50
CA ARG A 80 -5.36 4.73 -20.57
C ARG A 80 -5.16 6.24 -20.63
N ALA A 81 -4.87 6.87 -19.50
CA ALA A 81 -4.55 8.29 -19.43
C ALA A 81 -3.09 8.63 -19.84
N GLY A 82 -2.26 7.64 -20.21
CA GLY A 82 -0.87 7.83 -20.62
C GLY A 82 0.13 7.89 -19.47
N LEU A 83 -0.27 7.49 -18.26
CA LEU A 83 0.61 7.50 -17.09
C LEU A 83 1.39 6.18 -16.98
N ARG A 84 2.63 6.27 -16.50
CA ARG A 84 3.40 5.08 -16.11
C ARG A 84 2.90 4.58 -14.77
N VAL A 85 2.69 3.27 -14.65
CA VAL A 85 2.15 2.65 -13.44
C VAL A 85 3.09 1.56 -12.97
N ALA A 86 3.41 1.56 -11.68
CA ALA A 86 4.07 0.45 -11.00
C ALA A 86 3.28 0.05 -9.74
N TYR A 87 3.43 -1.21 -9.34
CA TYR A 87 2.60 -1.81 -8.29
C TYR A 87 3.33 -1.96 -6.96
N LEU A 88 2.62 -1.69 -5.87
CA LEU A 88 3.13 -1.81 -4.50
C LEU A 88 2.96 -3.21 -3.92
N ASN A 89 2.42 -4.15 -4.70
CA ASN A 89 2.26 -5.55 -4.35
C ASN A 89 2.42 -6.42 -5.63
N GLN A 90 2.39 -7.74 -5.47
CA GLN A 90 2.43 -8.72 -6.55
C GLN A 90 1.06 -9.35 -6.86
N HIS A 91 -0.01 -8.87 -6.24
CA HIS A 91 -1.34 -9.46 -6.37
C HIS A 91 -2.03 -8.92 -7.62
N GLU A 92 -2.49 -9.82 -8.50
CA GLU A 92 -3.23 -9.48 -9.73
C GLU A 92 -2.47 -8.49 -10.67
N VAL A 93 -1.14 -8.44 -10.54
CA VAL A 93 -0.29 -7.55 -11.34
C VAL A 93 -0.26 -8.02 -12.79
N PRO A 94 -0.59 -7.16 -13.78
CA PRO A 94 -0.52 -7.53 -15.19
C PRO A 94 0.90 -7.90 -15.63
N PRO A 95 1.08 -8.89 -16.53
CA PRO A 95 2.39 -9.29 -17.04
C PRO A 95 3.20 -8.11 -17.59
N GLY A 96 4.53 -8.12 -17.40
CA GLY A 96 5.45 -7.06 -17.83
C GLY A 96 5.40 -5.78 -16.98
N SER A 97 4.62 -5.74 -15.90
CA SER A 97 4.53 -4.54 -15.04
C SER A 97 5.60 -4.53 -13.95
N ALA A 98 6.18 -3.35 -13.70
CA ALA A 98 7.05 -3.14 -12.55
C ALA A 98 6.26 -3.24 -11.24
N HIS A 99 6.77 -3.98 -10.26
CA HIS A 99 6.08 -4.21 -9.00
C HIS A 99 7.00 -4.58 -7.84
N ILE A 100 6.48 -4.50 -6.61
CA ILE A 100 7.13 -5.06 -5.42
C ILE A 100 6.69 -6.50 -5.24
N ALA A 101 7.64 -7.43 -5.36
CA ALA A 101 7.45 -8.84 -5.04
C ALA A 101 7.81 -9.12 -3.58
N LEU A 102 7.04 -10.01 -2.97
CA LEU A 102 7.28 -10.53 -1.62
C LEU A 102 7.44 -12.05 -1.72
N ASP A 103 8.55 -12.56 -1.17
CA ASP A 103 8.80 -13.99 -1.19
C ASP A 103 7.87 -14.69 -0.18
N ALA A 104 7.01 -15.57 -0.69
CA ALA A 104 6.00 -16.25 0.11
C ALA A 104 6.60 -17.23 1.14
N GLU A 105 7.74 -17.85 0.82
CA GLU A 105 8.39 -18.82 1.70
C GLU A 105 8.91 -18.16 3.00
N PRO A 106 9.70 -17.07 2.98
CA PRO A 106 10.07 -16.34 4.19
C PRO A 106 8.87 -15.86 5.01
N ILE A 107 7.79 -15.43 4.35
CA ILE A 107 6.55 -15.02 5.02
C ILE A 107 5.95 -16.20 5.79
N GLY A 108 5.83 -17.35 5.13
CA GLY A 108 5.28 -18.56 5.73
C GLY A 108 6.12 -19.06 6.89
N ALA A 109 7.44 -19.16 6.69
CA ALA A 109 8.38 -19.62 7.71
C ALA A 109 8.33 -18.73 8.98
N GLU A 110 8.34 -17.41 8.80
CA GLU A 110 8.27 -16.47 9.92
C GLU A 110 6.91 -16.53 10.62
N SER A 111 5.81 -16.67 9.87
CA SER A 111 4.47 -16.81 10.42
C SER A 111 4.34 -18.06 11.30
N VAL A 112 4.85 -19.20 10.82
CA VAL A 112 4.87 -20.46 11.58
C VAL A 112 5.74 -20.33 12.84
N ARG A 113 6.90 -19.70 12.72
CA ARG A 113 7.80 -19.46 13.87
C ARG A 113 7.15 -18.60 14.94
N MET A 114 6.45 -17.53 14.54
CA MET A 114 5.69 -16.67 15.45
C MET A 114 4.58 -17.45 16.15
N LEU A 115 3.80 -18.23 15.41
CA LEU A 115 2.73 -19.06 15.96
C LEU A 115 3.26 -20.11 16.94
N HIS A 116 4.36 -20.79 16.60
CA HIS A 116 5.00 -21.78 17.45
C HIS A 116 5.39 -21.20 18.82
N HIS A 117 5.94 -19.98 18.85
CA HIS A 117 6.27 -19.31 20.10
C HIS A 117 5.03 -18.97 20.95
N LEU A 118 3.93 -18.53 20.33
CA LEU A 118 2.67 -18.27 21.05
C LEU A 118 2.10 -19.54 21.67
N LEU A 119 2.04 -20.62 20.88
CA LEU A 119 1.54 -21.92 21.33
C LEU A 119 2.39 -22.52 22.44
N SER A 120 3.72 -22.37 22.37
CA SER A 120 4.64 -22.84 23.41
C SER A 120 4.39 -22.15 24.77
N ARG A 121 3.89 -20.91 24.75
CA ARG A 121 3.56 -20.12 25.94
C ARG A 121 2.11 -20.29 26.39
N ARG A 122 1.31 -21.10 25.66
CA ARG A 122 -0.15 -21.22 25.84
C ARG A 122 -0.86 -19.87 25.71
N GLU A 123 -0.30 -18.97 24.91
CA GLU A 123 -0.93 -17.70 24.55
C GLU A 123 -1.87 -17.95 23.37
N PHE A 124 -3.16 -17.62 23.55
CA PHE A 124 -4.18 -17.76 22.53
C PHE A 124 -4.85 -16.41 22.27
N GLY A 125 -5.28 -16.18 21.04
CA GLY A 125 -5.87 -14.91 20.64
C GLY A 125 -4.83 -13.86 20.28
N VAL A 126 -5.14 -12.59 20.52
CA VAL A 126 -4.24 -11.47 20.21
C VAL A 126 -3.27 -11.29 21.38
N PRO A 127 -1.95 -11.39 21.15
CA PRO A 127 -0.97 -11.26 22.24
C PRO A 127 -0.92 -9.82 22.78
N ASP A 128 -0.70 -9.67 24.08
CA ASP A 128 -0.56 -8.36 24.75
C ASP A 128 0.62 -7.56 24.19
N LEU A 129 1.68 -8.25 23.76
CA LEU A 129 2.86 -7.69 23.12
C LEU A 129 3.00 -8.24 21.70
N PRO A 130 2.34 -7.62 20.70
CA PRO A 130 2.44 -8.08 19.32
C PRO A 130 3.86 -7.90 18.80
N LYS A 131 4.48 -9.01 18.41
CA LYS A 131 5.75 -8.98 17.70
C LYS A 131 5.51 -8.53 16.26
N VAL A 132 6.29 -7.55 15.82
CA VAL A 132 6.29 -7.06 14.44
C VAL A 132 7.57 -7.50 13.77
N THR A 133 7.46 -8.24 12.66
CA THR A 133 8.59 -8.56 11.80
C THR A 133 8.48 -7.76 10.51
N GLY A 134 9.54 -7.01 10.16
CA GLY A 134 9.64 -6.32 8.89
C GLY A 134 10.04 -7.29 7.78
N LEU A 135 9.26 -7.33 6.71
CA LEU A 135 9.58 -8.09 5.51
C LEU A 135 10.06 -7.12 4.43
N ARG A 136 11.13 -7.50 3.73
CA ARG A 136 11.69 -6.68 2.65
C ARG A 136 11.20 -7.21 1.31
N GLY A 137 10.45 -6.39 0.59
CA GLY A 137 10.09 -6.68 -0.79
C GLY A 137 11.26 -6.46 -1.75
N ARG A 138 11.24 -7.19 -2.86
CA ARG A 138 12.17 -7.03 -3.98
C ARG A 138 11.48 -6.27 -5.11
N TRP A 139 12.18 -5.32 -5.71
CA TRP A 139 11.70 -4.65 -6.91
C TRP A 139 11.82 -5.57 -8.11
N VAL A 140 10.73 -5.72 -8.87
CA VAL A 140 10.68 -6.40 -10.16
C VAL A 140 10.51 -5.34 -11.23
N GLU A 141 11.42 -5.32 -12.20
CA GLU A 141 11.39 -4.36 -13.31
C GLU A 141 10.35 -4.74 -14.36
N ALA A 142 9.85 -3.74 -15.09
CA ALA A 142 9.01 -3.93 -16.26
C ALA A 142 9.87 -4.43 -17.44
N PHE A 143 9.32 -5.29 -18.29
CA PHE A 143 9.97 -5.81 -19.49
C PHE A 143 8.99 -5.86 -20.67
#